data_AF-A0A4Q2KFN0-F1
#
_entry.id   AF-A0A4Q2KFN0-F1
#
_cell.length_a   1.000
_cell.length_b   1.000
_cell.length_c   1.000
_cell.angle_alpha   90.00
_cell.angle_beta   90.00
_cell.angle_gamma   90.00
#
_symmetry.space_group_name_H-M   'P 1'
#
loop_
_entity.id
_entity.type
_entity.pdbx_description
1 polymer ?
#
loop_
_entity_poly.entity_id
_entity_poly.type
_entity_poly.pdbx_seq_one_letter_code
_entity_poly.pdbx_strand_id
1 'polypeptide(L)'
;MPYSKVKVYSDGSHRIGIPYEPNPHAGKRRKVPEEVITVTEPAEDVSAMPDVNTVGNEPAQTEREEIATVSKQKRMTRKELFEELYQKSADMKKRERKSYVQKEMLPYFKDSISCRAFVEHNFNRKHRNMVCRKMRLWRKINQQTFNYFVTFTFDDKKHTEESFQKKLMQCLQHFSSRKDWLYIGAWERGKDTNRLHFHGIFYIPEGAMSGEMEEVRDFDTRKRKKQTIRQNTFFAERFGRNEFRPISHSSDLPQMVRYLMKYIEKSGGKLIYSRGLYRYFVTDIMDEDIICPYGEEGKKFILFDDFGCWMGGEYIGQPSSREVIARLPKVT
;
A
#
# COMPACT_ATOMS: atom_id res chain seq x y z
N MET A 1 31.74 -0.18 22.96
CA MET A 1 30.31 0.12 22.68
C MET A 1 29.49 -1.10 23.02
N PRO A 2 28.50 -1.00 23.89
CA PRO A 2 27.76 -2.16 24.38
C PRO A 2 26.85 -2.76 23.30
N TYR A 3 26.22 -1.95 22.45
CA TYR A 3 25.41 -2.46 21.33
C TYR A 3 25.82 -1.84 20.00
N SER A 4 26.39 -2.68 19.12
CA SER A 4 26.76 -2.25 17.77
C SER A 4 25.68 -2.54 16.73
N LYS A 5 25.62 -1.71 15.69
CA LYS A 5 24.73 -1.86 14.51
C LYS A 5 23.25 -1.98 14.88
N VAL A 6 22.81 -1.22 15.88
CA VAL A 6 21.41 -1.18 16.34
C VAL A 6 20.56 -0.52 15.26
N LYS A 7 19.46 -1.17 14.88
CA LYS A 7 18.45 -0.58 13.99
C LYS A 7 17.49 0.25 14.82
N VAL A 8 17.40 1.55 14.55
CA VAL A 8 16.53 2.46 15.29
C VAL A 8 15.34 2.88 14.43
N TYR A 9 14.14 2.84 15.02
CA TYR A 9 12.92 3.42 14.44
C TYR A 9 12.10 4.21 15.44
N SER A 10 11.31 5.17 14.97
CA SER A 10 10.28 5.83 15.78
C SER A 10 8.94 5.13 15.62
N ASP A 11 8.27 4.83 16.74
CA ASP A 11 6.88 4.32 16.73
C ASP A 11 5.83 5.46 16.72
N GLY A 12 6.29 6.71 16.77
CA GLY A 12 5.47 7.91 16.79
C GLY A 12 5.48 8.63 18.14
N SER A 13 5.92 7.96 19.20
CA SER A 13 6.15 8.57 20.52
C SER A 13 7.59 8.41 20.97
N HIS A 14 8.14 7.20 20.90
CA HIS A 14 9.49 6.89 21.36
C HIS A 14 10.37 6.37 20.24
N ARG A 15 11.69 6.37 20.49
CA ARG A 15 12.66 5.70 19.63
C ARG A 15 12.95 4.31 20.17
N ILE A 16 12.88 3.34 19.26
CA ILE A 16 13.02 1.92 19.57
C ILE A 16 14.27 1.39 18.88
N GLY A 17 15.21 0.86 19.68
CA GLY A 17 16.38 0.14 19.22
C GLY A 17 16.10 -1.35 19.04
N ILE A 18 16.54 -1.90 17.91
CA ILE A 18 16.58 -3.35 17.69
C ILE A 18 18.06 -3.75 17.59
N PRO A 19 18.62 -4.39 18.63
CA PRO A 19 19.99 -4.87 18.61
C PRO A 19 20.22 -5.86 17.46
N TYR A 20 21.46 -5.90 16.98
CA TYR A 20 21.85 -6.81 15.92
C TYR A 20 22.04 -8.23 16.47
N GLU A 21 21.20 -9.15 16.01
CA GLU A 21 21.34 -10.58 16.29
C GLU A 21 21.76 -11.31 14.99
N PRO A 22 22.97 -11.91 14.93
CA PRO A 22 23.36 -12.75 13.81
C PRO A 22 22.45 -13.98 13.71
N ASN A 23 21.82 -14.21 12.55
CA ASN A 23 21.03 -15.41 12.31
C ASN A 23 21.73 -16.32 11.28
N PRO A 24 22.42 -17.39 11.71
CA PRO A 24 23.16 -18.29 10.83
C PRO A 24 22.28 -19.13 9.88
N HIS A 25 20.96 -19.17 10.11
CA HIS A 25 20.01 -19.97 9.31
C HIS A 25 19.17 -19.14 8.34
N ALA A 26 19.36 -17.82 8.28
CA ALA A 26 18.53 -16.92 7.46
C ALA A 26 18.50 -17.31 5.96
N GLY A 27 19.60 -17.87 5.43
CA GLY A 27 19.71 -18.30 4.03
C GLY A 27 19.22 -19.73 3.73
N LYS A 28 18.84 -20.53 4.74
CA LYS A 28 18.59 -21.98 4.58
C LYS A 28 17.12 -22.38 4.52
N ARG A 29 16.18 -21.43 4.44
CA ARG A 29 14.73 -21.74 4.37
C ARG A 29 14.33 -22.23 2.96
N ARG A 30 14.11 -23.54 2.82
CA ARG A 30 13.49 -24.12 1.61
C ARG A 30 11.98 -23.88 1.64
N LYS A 31 11.39 -23.55 0.48
CA LYS A 31 9.93 -23.51 0.33
C LYS A 31 9.41 -24.95 0.26
N VAL A 32 8.38 -25.25 1.04
CA VAL A 32 7.66 -26.52 0.93
C VAL A 32 6.86 -26.50 -0.38
N PRO A 33 6.93 -27.56 -1.22
CA PRO A 33 6.12 -27.63 -2.43
C PRO A 33 4.62 -27.65 -2.09
N GLU A 34 3.83 -26.89 -2.83
CA GLU A 34 2.37 -26.79 -2.65
C GLU A 34 1.67 -27.77 -3.60
N GLU A 35 0.64 -28.49 -3.13
CA GLU A 35 -0.14 -29.44 -3.94
C GLU A 35 -0.99 -28.71 -4.99
N VAL A 36 -0.98 -29.23 -6.23
CA VAL A 36 -1.79 -28.75 -7.35
C VAL A 36 -3.13 -29.47 -7.36
N ILE A 37 -4.23 -28.71 -7.44
CA ILE A 37 -5.62 -29.17 -7.55
C ILE A 37 -6.20 -28.79 -8.91
N THR A 38 -7.21 -29.52 -9.36
CA THR A 38 -8.02 -29.19 -10.55
C THR A 38 -9.32 -28.56 -10.07
N VAL A 39 -9.58 -27.33 -10.49
CA VAL A 39 -10.78 -26.54 -10.16
C VAL A 39 -11.67 -26.49 -11.40
N THR A 40 -12.96 -26.82 -11.24
CA THR A 40 -13.96 -26.73 -12.31
C THR A 40 -14.76 -25.45 -12.12
N GLU A 41 -14.71 -24.53 -13.09
CA GLU A 41 -15.54 -23.31 -13.06
C GLU A 41 -16.94 -23.63 -13.63
N PRO A 42 -18.03 -23.20 -12.97
CA PRO A 42 -19.35 -23.21 -13.60
C PRO A 42 -19.39 -22.17 -14.74
N ALA A 43 -20.06 -22.50 -15.85
CA ALA A 43 -20.19 -21.61 -17.00
C ALA A 43 -20.83 -20.28 -16.59
N GLU A 44 -20.26 -19.15 -17.01
CA GLU A 44 -20.89 -17.84 -16.86
C GLU A 44 -22.13 -17.78 -17.77
N ASP A 45 -23.31 -17.63 -17.18
CA ASP A 45 -24.55 -17.33 -17.91
C ASP A 45 -24.43 -15.94 -18.55
N VAL A 46 -24.09 -15.89 -19.83
CA VAL A 46 -24.32 -14.73 -20.68
C VAL A 46 -25.81 -14.68 -21.01
N SER A 47 -26.60 -14.06 -20.14
CA SER A 47 -27.95 -13.63 -20.47
C SER A 47 -28.14 -12.16 -20.15
N ALA A 48 -27.95 -11.33 -21.17
CA ALA A 48 -28.69 -10.08 -21.39
C ALA A 48 -28.20 -9.39 -22.68
N MET A 49 -28.97 -9.50 -23.77
CA MET A 49 -29.33 -8.36 -24.63
C MET A 49 -30.68 -8.65 -25.33
N PRO A 50 -31.58 -7.65 -25.48
CA PRO A 50 -32.88 -7.82 -26.11
C PRO A 50 -32.84 -7.61 -27.64
N ASP A 51 -33.89 -8.13 -28.27
CA ASP A 51 -34.26 -8.18 -29.70
C ASP A 51 -34.11 -6.88 -30.52
N VAL A 52 -33.96 -7.06 -31.85
CA VAL A 52 -34.91 -6.58 -32.90
C VAL A 52 -34.63 -7.29 -34.25
N ASN A 53 -35.62 -8.08 -34.69
CA ASN A 53 -36.13 -8.42 -36.05
C ASN A 53 -35.26 -8.13 -37.30
N THR A 54 -35.22 -8.97 -38.36
CA THR A 54 -36.35 -9.22 -39.29
C THR A 54 -36.04 -10.37 -40.31
N VAL A 55 -36.93 -11.38 -40.34
CA VAL A 55 -37.51 -12.20 -41.45
C VAL A 55 -36.62 -12.95 -42.47
N GLY A 56 -36.87 -14.28 -42.61
CA GLY A 56 -36.81 -14.98 -43.89
C GLY A 56 -36.60 -16.51 -43.90
N ASN A 57 -37.72 -17.27 -43.86
CA ASN A 57 -37.95 -18.66 -44.32
C ASN A 57 -37.38 -19.91 -43.57
N GLU A 58 -38.33 -20.77 -43.19
CA GLU A 58 -38.27 -22.19 -42.78
C GLU A 58 -38.56 -23.14 -43.97
N PRO A 59 -38.54 -24.50 -43.82
CA PRO A 59 -38.01 -25.34 -42.74
C PRO A 59 -37.21 -26.59 -43.22
N ALA A 60 -36.32 -27.14 -42.39
CA ALA A 60 -35.98 -28.57 -42.43
C ALA A 60 -35.36 -29.07 -41.11
N GLN A 61 -36.18 -29.78 -40.34
CA GLN A 61 -35.89 -30.96 -39.51
C GLN A 61 -34.60 -31.03 -38.67
N THR A 62 -34.76 -30.62 -37.40
CA THR A 62 -34.52 -31.41 -36.19
C THR A 62 -33.33 -32.41 -36.16
N GLU A 63 -32.17 -31.93 -35.72
CA GLU A 63 -31.30 -32.69 -34.80
C GLU A 63 -30.90 -31.77 -33.64
N ARG A 64 -31.31 -32.14 -32.43
CA ARG A 64 -30.93 -31.47 -31.18
C ARG A 64 -29.48 -31.85 -30.88
N GLU A 65 -28.53 -31.08 -31.37
CA GLU A 65 -27.17 -31.13 -30.84
C GLU A 65 -27.17 -30.57 -29.42
N GLU A 66 -26.99 -31.45 -28.44
CA GLU A 66 -26.61 -31.09 -27.09
C GLU A 66 -25.29 -30.32 -27.16
N ILE A 67 -25.35 -28.99 -27.05
CA ILE A 67 -24.16 -28.17 -26.86
C ILE A 67 -23.59 -28.54 -25.49
N ALA A 68 -22.68 -29.52 -25.48
CA ALA A 68 -21.88 -29.88 -24.33
C ALA A 68 -21.17 -28.61 -23.83
N THR A 69 -21.64 -28.10 -22.70
CA THR A 69 -21.00 -27.03 -21.95
C THR A 69 -19.66 -27.54 -21.46
N VAL A 70 -18.61 -27.35 -22.27
CA VAL A 70 -17.25 -27.77 -21.90
C VAL A 70 -16.82 -26.97 -20.68
N SER A 71 -16.91 -27.60 -19.51
CA SER A 71 -16.44 -27.05 -18.25
C SER A 71 -14.95 -26.74 -18.37
N LYS A 72 -14.55 -25.48 -18.26
CA LYS A 72 -13.13 -25.11 -18.27
C LYS A 72 -12.50 -25.59 -16.96
N GLN A 73 -11.69 -26.64 -17.05
CA GLN A 73 -10.89 -27.14 -15.93
C GLN A 73 -9.61 -26.33 -15.82
N LYS A 74 -9.36 -25.72 -14.65
CA LYS A 74 -8.16 -24.93 -14.35
C LYS A 74 -7.32 -25.63 -13.31
N ARG A 75 -6.04 -25.86 -13.60
CA ARG A 75 -5.07 -26.43 -12.63
C ARG A 75 -4.44 -25.28 -11.84
N MET A 76 -4.56 -25.31 -10.52
CA MET A 76 -4.01 -24.30 -9.61
C MET A 76 -3.72 -24.90 -8.23
N THR A 77 -3.00 -24.21 -7.36
CA THR A 77 -2.81 -24.65 -5.97
C THR A 77 -4.03 -24.30 -5.10
N ARG A 78 -4.21 -25.00 -3.97
CA ARG A 78 -5.24 -24.62 -2.96
C ARG A 78 -5.09 -23.17 -2.49
N LYS A 79 -3.85 -22.69 -2.44
CA LYS A 79 -3.54 -21.32 -2.05
C LYS A 79 -3.95 -20.32 -3.13
N GLU A 80 -3.71 -20.60 -4.40
CA GLU A 80 -4.18 -19.76 -5.51
C GLU A 80 -5.70 -19.68 -5.53
N LEU A 81 -6.40 -20.80 -5.35
CA LEU A 81 -7.86 -20.81 -5.19
C LEU A 81 -8.32 -19.94 -4.01
N PHE A 82 -7.66 -20.07 -2.85
CA PHE A 82 -7.94 -19.19 -1.70
C PHE A 82 -7.75 -17.72 -2.06
N GLU A 83 -6.69 -17.35 -2.78
CA GLU A 83 -6.41 -15.96 -3.18
C GLU A 83 -7.52 -15.41 -4.10
N GLU A 84 -7.97 -16.20 -5.07
CA GLU A 84 -9.07 -15.84 -5.97
C GLU A 84 -10.39 -15.66 -5.21
N LEU A 85 -10.79 -16.65 -4.39
CA LEU A 85 -12.01 -16.59 -3.58
C LEU A 85 -11.96 -15.45 -2.56
N TYR A 86 -10.80 -15.22 -1.95
CA TYR A 86 -10.58 -14.09 -1.07
C TYR A 86 -10.80 -12.78 -1.82
N GLN A 87 -10.29 -12.62 -3.04
CA GLN A 87 -10.50 -11.40 -3.83
C GLN A 87 -11.96 -11.22 -4.28
N LYS A 88 -12.63 -12.28 -4.74
CA LYS A 88 -14.05 -12.27 -5.14
C LYS A 88 -14.98 -11.86 -3.99
N SER A 89 -14.60 -12.18 -2.76
CA SER A 89 -15.37 -11.91 -1.55
C SER A 89 -14.95 -10.62 -0.80
N ALA A 90 -14.27 -9.69 -1.48
CA ALA A 90 -13.73 -8.48 -0.87
C ALA A 90 -14.80 -7.57 -0.23
N ASP A 91 -15.99 -7.49 -0.83
CA ASP A 91 -17.08 -6.61 -0.38
C ASP A 91 -17.97 -7.23 0.71
N MET A 92 -17.80 -8.52 1.00
CA MET A 92 -18.59 -9.24 2.02
C MET A 92 -18.14 -8.90 3.45
N LYS A 93 -19.03 -9.03 4.43
CA LYS A 93 -18.65 -8.89 5.85
C LYS A 93 -17.67 -10.00 6.24
N LYS A 94 -16.78 -9.73 7.19
CA LYS A 94 -15.71 -10.67 7.61
C LYS A 94 -16.20 -12.10 7.90
N ARG A 95 -17.34 -12.24 8.58
CA ARG A 95 -17.91 -13.55 8.94
C ARG A 95 -18.45 -14.28 7.70
N GLU A 96 -19.25 -13.60 6.90
CA GLU A 96 -19.82 -14.11 5.64
C GLU A 96 -18.71 -14.52 4.68
N ARG A 97 -17.68 -13.68 4.54
CA ARG A 97 -16.50 -13.93 3.73
C ARG A 97 -15.79 -15.23 4.11
N LYS A 98 -15.57 -15.48 5.41
CA LYS A 98 -14.91 -16.71 5.88
C LYS A 98 -15.77 -17.93 5.57
N SER A 99 -17.08 -17.85 5.79
CA SER A 99 -18.02 -18.94 5.49
C SER A 99 -18.09 -19.24 3.98
N TYR A 100 -18.16 -18.21 3.14
CA TYR A 100 -18.17 -18.33 1.68
C TYR A 100 -16.90 -19.04 1.20
N VAL A 101 -15.71 -18.55 1.58
CA VAL A 101 -14.44 -19.16 1.17
C VAL A 101 -14.34 -20.61 1.66
N GLN A 102 -14.79 -20.91 2.88
CA GLN A 102 -14.79 -22.28 3.40
C GLN A 102 -15.71 -23.21 2.60
N LYS A 103 -16.90 -22.75 2.23
CA LYS A 103 -17.86 -23.52 1.42
C LYS A 103 -17.28 -23.85 0.04
N GLU A 104 -16.74 -22.85 -0.65
CA GLU A 104 -16.18 -23.00 -1.99
C GLU A 104 -14.88 -23.83 -2.01
N MET A 105 -14.12 -23.81 -0.93
CA MET A 105 -12.91 -24.63 -0.82
C MET A 105 -13.18 -26.09 -0.43
N LEU A 106 -14.31 -26.38 0.24
CA LEU A 106 -14.62 -27.71 0.79
C LEU A 106 -14.49 -28.87 -0.20
N PRO A 107 -14.91 -28.75 -1.49
CA PRO A 107 -14.76 -29.84 -2.47
C PRO A 107 -13.31 -30.26 -2.74
N TYR A 108 -12.33 -29.42 -2.41
CA TYR A 108 -10.91 -29.63 -2.68
C TYR A 108 -10.12 -30.16 -1.46
N PHE A 109 -10.84 -30.59 -0.42
CA PHE A 109 -10.31 -31.19 0.81
C PHE A 109 -10.97 -32.55 1.08
N LYS A 110 -10.25 -33.42 1.80
CA LYS A 110 -10.75 -34.73 2.20
C LYS A 110 -11.78 -34.65 3.32
N ASP A 111 -11.64 -33.66 4.20
CA ASP A 111 -12.44 -33.50 5.41
C ASP A 111 -12.71 -32.03 5.71
N SER A 112 -13.82 -31.77 6.41
CA SER A 112 -14.25 -30.41 6.74
C SER A 112 -13.32 -29.71 7.74
N ILE A 113 -12.62 -30.48 8.58
CA ILE A 113 -11.73 -29.98 9.62
C ILE A 113 -10.46 -29.40 9.00
N SER A 114 -9.81 -30.13 8.08
CA SER A 114 -8.62 -29.68 7.36
C SER A 114 -8.91 -28.47 6.47
N CYS A 115 -10.06 -28.44 5.80
CA CYS A 115 -10.52 -27.27 5.06
C CYS A 115 -10.63 -26.04 5.98
N ARG A 116 -11.34 -26.18 7.12
CA ARG A 116 -11.49 -25.10 8.10
C ARG A 116 -10.15 -24.58 8.60
N ALA A 117 -9.24 -25.48 8.98
CA ALA A 117 -7.92 -25.13 9.49
C ALA A 117 -7.09 -24.40 8.43
N PHE A 118 -7.12 -24.86 7.17
CA PHE A 118 -6.43 -24.21 6.06
C PHE A 118 -6.94 -22.80 5.81
N VAL A 119 -8.27 -22.63 5.76
CA VAL A 119 -8.92 -21.34 5.57
C VAL A 119 -8.56 -20.39 6.71
N GLU A 120 -8.69 -20.83 7.96
CA GLU A 120 -8.33 -20.05 9.14
C GLU A 120 -6.87 -19.60 9.14
N HIS A 121 -5.95 -20.52 8.86
CA HIS A 121 -4.52 -20.21 8.73
C HIS A 121 -4.27 -19.13 7.66
N ASN A 122 -4.93 -19.23 6.50
CA ASN A 122 -4.74 -18.27 5.42
C ASN A 122 -5.37 -16.89 5.71
N PHE A 123 -6.52 -16.83 6.38
CA PHE A 123 -7.08 -15.57 6.88
C PHE A 123 -6.15 -14.91 7.91
N ASN A 124 -5.59 -15.68 8.84
CA ASN A 124 -4.62 -15.19 9.81
C ASN A 124 -3.33 -14.70 9.13
N ARG A 125 -2.84 -15.42 8.10
CA ARG A 125 -1.74 -14.98 7.23
C ARG A 125 -2.04 -13.63 6.57
N LYS A 126 -3.24 -13.46 5.99
CA LYS A 126 -3.67 -12.20 5.36
C LYS A 126 -3.71 -11.05 6.36
N HIS A 127 -4.30 -11.29 7.53
CA HIS A 127 -4.37 -10.29 8.59
C HIS A 127 -2.97 -9.89 9.09
N ARG A 128 -2.12 -10.87 9.41
CA ARG A 128 -0.72 -10.62 9.83
C ARG A 128 0.05 -9.83 8.77
N ASN A 129 -0.08 -10.20 7.50
CA ASN A 129 0.59 -9.48 6.40
C ASN A 129 0.12 -8.02 6.29
N MET A 130 -1.18 -7.77 6.47
CA MET A 130 -1.75 -6.42 6.50
C MET A 130 -1.19 -5.61 7.68
N VAL A 131 -1.19 -6.17 8.90
CA VAL A 131 -0.62 -5.52 10.09
C VAL A 131 0.86 -5.21 9.89
N CYS A 132 1.65 -6.17 9.40
CA CYS A 132 3.07 -5.94 9.11
C CYS A 132 3.28 -4.86 8.03
N ARG A 133 2.43 -4.79 7.01
CA ARG A 133 2.46 -3.70 6.01
C ARG A 133 2.18 -2.35 6.65
N LYS A 134 1.14 -2.26 7.49
CA LYS A 134 0.76 -1.04 8.21
C LYS A 134 1.88 -0.56 9.13
N MET A 135 2.50 -1.46 9.90
CA MET A 135 3.64 -1.13 10.75
C MET A 135 4.85 -0.64 9.94
N ARG A 136 5.16 -1.30 8.81
CA ARG A 136 6.25 -0.86 7.93
C ARG A 136 6.01 0.53 7.35
N LEU A 137 4.76 0.83 6.99
CA LEU A 137 4.37 2.14 6.49
C LEU A 137 4.60 3.21 7.57
N TRP A 138 4.07 3.00 8.77
CA TRP A 138 4.25 3.93 9.89
C TRP A 138 5.72 4.16 10.25
N ARG A 139 6.53 3.09 10.24
CA ARG A 139 7.98 3.24 10.44
C ARG A 139 8.66 4.12 9.40
N LYS A 140 8.22 4.08 8.13
CA LYS A 140 8.71 5.05 7.14
C LYS A 140 8.23 6.43 7.52
N ILE A 141 6.92 6.60 7.67
CA ILE A 141 6.31 7.90 7.94
C ILE A 141 6.97 8.62 9.13
N ASN A 142 7.14 7.94 10.25
CA ASN A 142 7.68 8.52 11.48
C ASN A 142 9.18 8.86 11.39
N GLN A 143 9.88 8.37 10.37
CA GLN A 143 11.31 8.63 10.13
C GLN A 143 11.53 9.77 9.13
N GLN A 144 10.46 10.32 8.57
CA GLN A 144 10.50 11.37 7.59
C GLN A 144 9.54 12.49 7.98
N THR A 145 9.76 13.68 7.41
CA THR A 145 8.81 14.79 7.52
C THR A 145 8.05 14.92 6.23
N PHE A 146 6.76 15.22 6.27
CA PHE A 146 5.96 15.53 5.08
C PHE A 146 5.35 16.91 5.26
N ASN A 147 5.40 17.75 4.23
CA ASN A 147 4.94 19.14 4.26
C ASN A 147 3.72 19.40 3.37
N TYR A 148 3.34 18.47 2.50
CA TYR A 148 2.13 18.59 1.67
C TYR A 148 1.32 17.30 1.62
N PHE A 149 0.00 17.42 1.63
CA PHE A 149 -0.93 16.42 1.13
C PHE A 149 -1.36 16.85 -0.26
N VAL A 150 -1.08 16.01 -1.26
CA VAL A 150 -1.24 16.35 -2.67
C VAL A 150 -2.28 15.45 -3.30
N THR A 151 -3.16 16.06 -4.09
CA THR A 151 -4.15 15.37 -4.91
C THR A 151 -3.95 15.77 -6.37
N PHE A 152 -3.71 14.80 -7.25
CA PHE A 152 -3.75 14.97 -8.70
C PHE A 152 -5.03 14.34 -9.24
N THR A 153 -5.75 15.06 -10.10
CA THR A 153 -7.01 14.60 -10.69
C THR A 153 -6.86 14.45 -12.19
N PHE A 154 -7.21 13.27 -12.70
CA PHE A 154 -7.21 12.99 -14.13
C PHE A 154 -8.08 13.98 -14.91
N ASP A 155 -7.54 14.50 -16.01
CA ASP A 155 -8.20 15.39 -16.97
C ASP A 155 -8.16 14.77 -18.37
N ASP A 156 -9.33 14.44 -18.89
CA ASP A 156 -9.55 13.76 -20.17
C ASP A 156 -9.15 14.62 -21.37
N LYS A 157 -9.12 15.95 -21.20
CA LYS A 157 -8.64 16.87 -22.24
C LYS A 157 -7.13 16.81 -22.44
N LYS A 158 -6.37 16.31 -21.46
CA LYS A 158 -4.90 16.30 -21.48
C LYS A 158 -4.31 14.91 -21.65
N HIS A 159 -4.99 13.91 -21.12
CA HIS A 159 -4.47 12.56 -21.03
C HIS A 159 -5.56 11.52 -21.24
N THR A 160 -5.15 10.32 -21.66
CA THR A 160 -5.86 9.08 -21.30
C THR A 160 -5.44 8.65 -19.90
N GLU A 161 -6.26 7.87 -19.19
CA GLU A 161 -5.95 7.45 -17.83
C GLU A 161 -4.60 6.71 -17.73
N GLU A 162 -4.33 5.82 -18.69
CA GLU A 162 -3.05 5.11 -18.77
C GLU A 162 -1.87 6.07 -18.93
N SER A 163 -2.01 7.05 -19.83
CA SER A 163 -0.96 8.05 -20.05
C SER A 163 -0.77 8.97 -18.84
N PHE A 164 -1.85 9.30 -18.13
CA PHE A 164 -1.83 10.09 -16.90
C PHE A 164 -1.06 9.36 -15.81
N GLN A 165 -1.40 8.09 -15.55
CA GLN A 165 -0.69 7.27 -14.56
C GLN A 165 0.79 7.16 -14.88
N LYS A 166 1.12 6.81 -16.13
CA LYS A 166 2.52 6.60 -16.56
C LYS A 166 3.33 7.89 -16.47
N LYS A 167 2.84 8.98 -17.05
CA LYS A 167 3.56 10.27 -17.10
C LYS A 167 3.65 10.92 -15.72
N LEU A 168 2.59 10.87 -14.91
CA LEU A 168 2.65 11.39 -13.55
C LEU A 168 3.67 10.61 -12.72
N MET A 169 3.66 9.28 -12.79
CA MET A 169 4.61 8.48 -12.03
C MET A 169 6.07 8.73 -12.46
N GLN A 170 6.33 8.82 -13.76
CA GLN A 170 7.66 9.14 -14.26
C GLN A 170 8.12 10.53 -13.78
N CYS A 171 7.21 11.51 -13.81
CA CYS A 171 7.45 12.85 -13.30
C CYS A 171 7.83 12.84 -11.82
N LEU A 172 7.03 12.19 -10.97
CA LEU A 172 7.29 12.07 -9.54
C LEU A 172 8.59 11.31 -9.24
N GLN A 173 8.93 10.29 -10.03
CA GLN A 173 10.21 9.59 -9.92
C GLN A 173 11.40 10.50 -10.23
N HIS A 174 11.32 11.35 -11.25
CA HIS A 174 12.35 12.32 -11.56
C HIS A 174 12.50 13.38 -10.47
N PHE A 175 11.39 13.86 -9.89
CA PHE A 175 11.44 14.75 -8.74
C PHE A 175 12.10 14.08 -7.53
N SER A 176 11.80 12.81 -7.29
CA SER A 176 12.45 12.06 -6.22
C SER A 176 13.95 11.88 -6.43
N SER A 177 14.40 11.62 -7.66
CA SER A 177 15.82 11.37 -7.95
C SER A 177 16.66 12.61 -8.14
N ARG A 178 16.07 13.73 -8.60
CA ARG A 178 16.81 14.95 -8.97
C ARG A 178 16.58 16.11 -8.01
N LYS A 179 15.52 16.06 -7.21
CA LYS A 179 15.12 17.17 -6.32
C LYS A 179 14.81 16.69 -4.90
N ASP A 180 15.19 15.46 -4.55
CA ASP A 180 15.01 14.86 -3.22
C ASP A 180 13.56 14.86 -2.70
N TRP A 181 12.58 14.82 -3.61
CA TRP A 181 11.18 14.66 -3.21
C TRP A 181 10.99 13.29 -2.57
N LEU A 182 10.27 13.26 -1.45
CA LEU A 182 9.79 12.02 -0.85
C LEU A 182 8.27 11.97 -0.94
N TYR A 183 7.71 10.82 -1.26
CA TYR A 183 6.25 10.69 -1.31
C TYR A 183 5.77 9.28 -1.01
N ILE A 184 4.57 9.24 -0.44
CA ILE A 184 3.79 8.01 -0.25
C ILE A 184 2.39 8.30 -0.78
N GLY A 185 1.93 7.52 -1.74
CA GLY A 185 0.62 7.76 -2.35
C GLY A 185 -0.09 6.50 -2.84
N ALA A 186 -1.32 6.72 -3.30
CA ALA A 186 -2.23 5.70 -3.80
C ALA A 186 -3.09 6.26 -4.94
N TRP A 187 -3.43 5.38 -5.88
CA TRP A 187 -4.46 5.64 -6.89
C TRP A 187 -5.85 5.34 -6.30
N GLU A 188 -6.80 6.23 -6.55
CA GLU A 188 -8.20 6.10 -6.15
C GLU A 188 -9.13 6.41 -7.32
N ARG A 189 -10.31 5.77 -7.32
CA ARG A 189 -11.48 6.18 -8.10
C ARG A 189 -12.42 7.00 -7.23
N GLY A 190 -12.69 8.24 -7.62
CA GLY A 190 -13.62 9.10 -6.89
C GLY A 190 -15.03 8.53 -6.90
N LYS A 191 -15.70 8.45 -5.74
CA LYS A 191 -17.04 7.83 -5.63
C LYS A 191 -18.11 8.45 -6.53
N ASP A 192 -18.09 9.76 -6.70
CA ASP A 192 -19.19 10.49 -7.33
C ASP A 192 -18.96 10.69 -8.83
N THR A 193 -17.71 10.83 -9.25
CA THR A 193 -17.33 11.15 -10.64
C THR A 193 -16.62 9.99 -11.33
N ASN A 194 -16.27 8.93 -10.61
CA ASN A 194 -15.46 7.80 -11.05
C ASN A 194 -14.10 8.19 -11.71
N ARG A 195 -13.67 9.44 -11.52
CA ARG A 195 -12.40 9.94 -12.05
C ARG A 195 -11.24 9.32 -11.29
N LEU A 196 -10.15 9.12 -12.01
CA LEU A 196 -8.92 8.63 -11.43
C LEU A 196 -8.19 9.78 -10.70
N HIS A 197 -7.83 9.53 -9.45
CA HIS A 197 -7.07 10.46 -8.62
C HIS A 197 -5.81 9.79 -8.10
N PHE A 198 -4.74 10.56 -7.95
CA PHE A 198 -3.59 10.18 -7.13
C PHE A 198 -3.58 11.03 -5.87
N HIS A 199 -3.62 10.38 -4.71
CA HIS A 199 -3.46 11.03 -3.41
C HIS A 199 -2.13 10.64 -2.82
N GLY A 200 -1.42 11.58 -2.20
CA GLY A 200 -0.22 11.26 -1.46
C GLY A 200 0.20 12.31 -0.45
N ILE A 201 1.03 11.88 0.49
CA ILE A 201 1.80 12.77 1.36
C ILE A 201 3.18 12.97 0.73
N PHE A 202 3.65 14.21 0.74
CA PHE A 202 4.86 14.64 0.07
C PHE A 202 5.76 15.43 1.02
N TYR A 203 7.05 15.18 0.91
CA TYR A 203 8.12 16.06 1.33
C TYR A 203 8.69 16.71 0.09
N ILE A 204 8.63 18.02 0.04
CA ILE A 204 9.19 18.82 -1.04
C ILE A 204 10.20 19.78 -0.40
N PRO A 205 11.51 19.63 -0.67
CA PRO A 205 12.50 20.55 -0.14
C PRO A 205 12.22 22.00 -0.54
N GLU A 206 12.69 22.93 0.29
CA GLU A 206 12.62 24.35 -0.03
C GLU A 206 13.37 24.65 -1.33
N GLY A 207 12.80 25.50 -2.19
CA GLY A 207 13.34 25.81 -3.52
C GLY A 207 13.23 24.67 -4.55
N ALA A 208 12.81 23.47 -4.18
CA ALA A 208 12.72 22.32 -5.10
C ALA A 208 11.40 22.25 -5.90
N MET A 209 10.42 23.10 -5.59
CA MET A 209 9.14 23.15 -6.30
C MET A 209 9.36 23.58 -7.76
N SER A 210 8.72 22.89 -8.70
CA SER A 210 8.66 23.34 -10.09
C SER A 210 7.38 24.12 -10.32
N GLY A 211 7.46 25.25 -11.02
CA GLY A 211 6.33 26.16 -11.19
C GLY A 211 5.99 26.91 -9.90
N GLU A 212 4.89 27.64 -9.95
CA GLU A 212 4.45 28.53 -8.88
C GLU A 212 3.22 27.96 -8.17
N MET A 213 3.05 28.34 -6.91
CA MET A 213 1.91 27.97 -6.09
C MET A 213 0.89 29.11 -6.14
N GLU A 214 -0.26 28.86 -6.76
CA GLU A 214 -1.34 29.83 -6.91
C GLU A 214 -2.55 29.44 -6.07
N GLU A 215 -3.29 30.45 -5.60
CA GLU A 215 -4.57 30.26 -4.94
C GLU A 215 -5.70 30.39 -5.96
N VAL A 216 -6.33 29.26 -6.28
CA VAL A 216 -7.45 29.22 -7.22
C VAL A 216 -8.75 29.06 -6.46
N ARG A 217 -9.74 29.89 -6.79
CA ARG A 217 -11.11 29.73 -6.27
C ARG A 217 -11.79 28.61 -7.04
N ASP A 218 -12.08 27.52 -6.34
CA ASP A 218 -12.80 26.38 -6.87
C ASP A 218 -14.17 26.23 -6.19
N PHE A 219 -15.11 25.54 -6.83
CA PHE A 219 -16.41 25.25 -6.24
C PHE A 219 -16.45 23.79 -5.79
N ASP A 220 -16.50 23.57 -4.47
CA ASP A 220 -16.70 22.24 -3.91
C ASP A 220 -18.16 21.83 -4.10
N THR A 221 -18.41 20.90 -5.02
CA THR A 221 -19.75 20.40 -5.34
C THR A 221 -20.39 19.63 -4.19
N ARG A 222 -19.60 19.00 -3.30
CA ARG A 222 -20.10 18.25 -2.15
C ARG A 222 -20.56 19.19 -1.05
N LYS A 223 -19.75 20.21 -0.75
CA LYS A 223 -20.10 21.23 0.26
C LYS A 223 -20.98 22.34 -0.28
N ARG A 224 -21.18 22.37 -1.61
CA ARG A 224 -21.88 23.42 -2.37
C ARG A 224 -21.38 24.83 -2.01
N LYS A 225 -20.07 24.97 -1.84
CA LYS A 225 -19.43 26.22 -1.40
C LYS A 225 -18.16 26.48 -2.20
N LYS A 226 -17.83 27.76 -2.40
CA LYS A 226 -16.53 28.16 -2.95
C LYS A 226 -15.43 27.84 -1.93
N GLN A 227 -14.36 27.21 -2.37
CA GLN A 227 -13.19 26.89 -1.59
C GLN A 227 -11.95 27.40 -2.33
N THR A 228 -11.03 28.04 -1.62
CA THR A 228 -9.71 28.36 -2.15
C THR A 228 -8.84 27.11 -2.07
N ILE A 229 -8.31 26.67 -3.22
CA ILE A 229 -7.35 25.57 -3.30
C ILE A 229 -5.99 26.12 -3.69
N ARG A 230 -4.92 25.54 -3.15
CA ARG A 230 -3.55 25.84 -3.58
C ARG A 230 -3.18 24.89 -4.71
N GLN A 231 -2.97 25.42 -5.90
CA GLN A 231 -2.63 24.67 -7.10
C GLN A 231 -1.21 25.02 -7.54
N ASN A 232 -0.51 24.05 -8.12
CA ASN A 232 0.78 24.28 -8.74
C ASN A 232 0.64 24.42 -10.27
N THR A 233 1.23 25.48 -10.83
CA THR A 233 1.10 25.82 -12.26
C THR A 233 1.73 24.79 -13.19
N PHE A 234 2.91 24.25 -12.85
CA PHE A 234 3.59 23.22 -13.64
C PHE A 234 2.75 21.94 -13.77
N PHE A 235 2.15 21.50 -12.67
CA PHE A 235 1.26 20.34 -12.71
C PHE A 235 -0.09 20.67 -13.37
N ALA A 236 -0.57 21.90 -13.21
CA ALA A 236 -1.82 22.36 -13.82
C ALA A 236 -1.74 22.28 -15.35
N GLU A 237 -0.65 22.81 -15.91
CA GLU A 237 -0.37 22.82 -17.34
C GLU A 237 -0.28 21.40 -17.91
N ARG A 238 0.49 20.52 -17.25
CA ARG A 238 0.81 19.19 -17.79
C ARG A 238 -0.25 18.13 -17.53
N PHE A 239 -0.82 18.11 -16.33
CA PHE A 239 -1.61 17.00 -15.82
C PHE A 239 -3.06 17.39 -15.50
N GLY A 240 -3.36 18.69 -15.43
CA GLY A 240 -4.67 19.21 -15.08
C GLY A 240 -4.79 19.51 -13.59
N ARG A 241 -6.02 19.39 -13.07
CA ARG A 241 -6.35 19.83 -11.71
C ARG A 241 -5.46 19.13 -10.66
N ASN A 242 -4.84 19.95 -9.81
CA ASN A 242 -4.03 19.49 -8.70
C ASN A 242 -4.23 20.39 -7.48
N GLU A 243 -4.07 19.81 -6.29
CA GLU A 243 -4.22 20.51 -5.02
C GLU A 243 -3.09 20.11 -4.08
N PHE A 244 -2.39 21.10 -3.54
CA PHE A 244 -1.29 20.96 -2.60
C PHE A 244 -1.69 21.58 -1.26
N ARG A 245 -2.21 20.74 -0.36
CA ARG A 245 -2.59 21.18 0.98
C ARG A 245 -1.38 21.12 1.91
N PRO A 246 -0.94 22.22 2.54
CA PRO A 246 0.16 22.18 3.48
C PRO A 246 -0.21 21.31 4.70
N ILE A 247 0.79 20.59 5.24
CA ILE A 247 0.69 19.84 6.48
C ILE A 247 1.31 20.73 7.57
N SER A 248 0.46 21.45 8.29
CA SER A 248 0.90 22.48 9.25
C SER A 248 1.10 21.91 10.66
N HIS A 249 0.25 20.96 11.06
CA HIS A 249 0.27 20.41 12.41
C HIS A 249 0.61 18.91 12.40
N SER A 250 1.33 18.47 13.45
CA SER A 250 1.69 17.06 13.65
C SER A 250 0.46 16.14 13.74
N SER A 251 -0.70 16.67 14.16
CA SER A 251 -1.99 15.97 14.21
C SER A 251 -2.61 15.68 12.84
N ASP A 252 -2.24 16.43 11.80
CA ASP A 252 -2.82 16.30 10.46
C ASP A 252 -2.30 15.06 9.76
N LEU A 253 -1.01 14.74 9.96
CA LEU A 253 -0.34 13.64 9.28
C LEU A 253 -1.03 12.29 9.57
N PRO A 254 -1.38 11.92 10.82
CA PRO A 254 -2.15 10.71 11.07
C PRO A 254 -3.51 10.65 10.38
N GLN A 255 -4.21 11.78 10.25
CA GLN A 255 -5.49 11.80 9.53
C GLN A 255 -5.30 11.56 8.03
N MET A 256 -4.31 12.21 7.41
CA MET A 256 -3.98 12.04 6.00
C MET A 256 -3.46 10.63 5.70
N VAL A 257 -2.68 10.06 6.60
CA VAL A 257 -2.20 8.67 6.50
C VAL A 257 -3.36 7.69 6.66
N ARG A 258 -4.29 7.92 7.58
CA ARG A 258 -5.53 7.11 7.68
C ARG A 258 -6.34 7.15 6.39
N TYR A 259 -6.41 8.32 5.75
CA TYR A 259 -7.03 8.46 4.44
C TYR A 259 -6.31 7.59 3.40
N LEU A 260 -4.96 7.64 3.32
CA LEU A 260 -4.19 6.78 2.43
C LEU A 260 -4.33 5.28 2.75
N MET A 261 -4.43 4.93 4.04
CA MET A 261 -4.57 3.54 4.50
C MET A 261 -5.90 2.91 4.10
N LYS A 262 -6.97 3.70 4.02
CA LYS A 262 -8.27 3.25 3.52
C LYS A 262 -8.15 2.59 2.13
N TYR A 263 -7.19 3.03 1.31
CA TYR A 263 -6.93 2.46 -0.02
C TYR A 263 -6.17 1.13 0.02
N ILE A 264 -5.35 0.90 1.04
CA ILE A 264 -4.73 -0.41 1.28
C ILE A 264 -5.82 -1.44 1.62
N GLU A 265 -6.80 -1.02 2.40
CA GLU A 265 -7.84 -1.90 2.97
C GLU A 265 -8.94 -2.23 1.96
N LYS A 266 -9.38 -1.29 1.11
CA LYS A 266 -10.54 -1.49 0.22
C LYS A 266 -10.25 -2.22 -1.09
N SER A 267 -9.13 -1.95 -1.74
CA SER A 267 -8.84 -2.44 -3.10
C SER A 267 -7.61 -3.34 -3.16
N GLY A 268 -7.09 -3.77 -2.00
CA GLY A 268 -5.77 -4.41 -1.92
C GLY A 268 -4.64 -3.50 -2.42
N GLY A 269 -4.92 -2.19 -2.48
CA GLY A 269 -4.14 -1.18 -3.20
C GLY A 269 -2.67 -1.19 -2.83
N LYS A 270 -1.81 -1.21 -3.84
CA LYS A 270 -0.37 -1.02 -3.65
C LYS A 270 -0.13 0.45 -3.40
N LEU A 271 0.32 0.79 -2.20
CA LEU A 271 0.94 2.09 -1.96
C LEU A 271 2.19 2.22 -2.83
N ILE A 272 2.39 3.42 -3.34
CA ILE A 272 3.52 3.82 -4.15
C ILE A 272 4.41 4.70 -3.28
N TYR A 273 5.71 4.44 -3.34
CA TYR A 273 6.72 5.06 -2.49
C TYR A 273 7.81 5.65 -3.38
N SER A 274 8.28 6.85 -3.05
CA SER A 274 9.53 7.36 -3.58
C SER A 274 10.73 6.50 -3.15
N ARG A 275 11.85 6.66 -3.86
CA ARG A 275 13.14 6.23 -3.32
C ARG A 275 13.51 7.13 -2.12
N GLY A 276 14.43 6.66 -1.27
CA GLY A 276 14.90 7.41 -0.10
C GLY A 276 14.10 7.22 1.20
N LEU A 277 12.88 6.66 1.15
CA LEU A 277 12.11 6.35 2.37
C LEU A 277 12.69 5.14 3.11
N TYR A 278 13.20 5.35 4.32
CA TYR A 278 13.80 4.30 5.14
C TYR A 278 12.94 3.95 6.35
N ARG A 279 13.04 2.69 6.80
CA ARG A 279 12.36 2.19 8.01
C ARG A 279 13.22 2.37 9.25
N TYR A 280 14.53 2.16 9.08
CA TYR A 280 15.50 2.27 10.17
C TYR A 280 16.70 3.07 9.70
N PHE A 281 17.32 3.77 10.63
CA PHE A 281 18.72 4.12 10.54
C PHE A 281 19.52 3.20 11.47
N VAL A 282 20.81 3.06 11.22
CA VAL A 282 21.69 2.19 11.98
C VAL A 282 22.74 3.02 12.70
N THR A 283 22.94 2.76 13.98
CA THR A 283 23.94 3.41 14.82
C THR A 283 24.32 2.48 15.96
N ASP A 284 25.46 2.74 16.60
CA ASP A 284 25.81 2.07 17.84
C ASP A 284 25.20 2.84 19.02
N ILE A 285 24.80 2.13 20.08
CA ILE A 285 24.05 2.66 21.23
C ILE A 285 24.78 2.27 22.53
N MET A 286 24.86 3.21 23.48
CA MET A 286 25.47 2.98 24.79
C MET A 286 24.44 2.46 25.82
N ASP A 287 24.89 1.92 26.96
CA ASP A 287 24.00 1.32 27.95
C ASP A 287 23.16 2.41 28.65
N GLU A 288 23.78 3.55 28.91
CA GLU A 288 23.19 4.77 29.47
C GLU A 288 22.11 5.40 28.58
N ASP A 289 22.14 5.12 27.27
CA ASP A 289 21.16 5.61 26.30
C ASP A 289 19.85 4.77 26.29
N ILE A 290 19.83 3.66 27.02
CA ILE A 290 18.71 2.71 27.08
C ILE A 290 17.89 2.96 28.35
N ILE A 291 16.60 3.25 28.17
CA ILE A 291 15.64 3.37 29.28
C ILE A 291 15.36 1.98 29.84
N CYS A 292 14.89 1.07 28.98
CA CYS A 292 14.61 -0.30 29.36
C CYS A 292 14.46 -1.24 28.14
N PRO A 293 14.64 -2.55 28.35
CA PRO A 293 14.20 -3.57 27.40
C PRO A 293 12.67 -3.57 27.22
N TYR A 294 12.20 -3.86 26.01
CA TYR A 294 10.78 -3.83 25.63
C TYR A 294 10.44 -4.90 24.56
N GLY A 295 9.17 -5.30 24.56
CA GLY A 295 8.61 -6.25 23.61
C GLY A 295 8.76 -7.71 24.04
N GLU A 296 8.32 -8.62 23.16
CA GLU A 296 8.38 -10.07 23.40
C GLU A 296 9.84 -10.50 23.60
N GLU A 297 10.12 -11.17 24.72
CA GLU A 297 11.45 -11.60 25.17
C GLU A 297 12.47 -10.46 25.40
N GLY A 298 12.04 -9.19 25.53
CA GLY A 298 12.95 -8.07 25.83
C GLY A 298 13.96 -7.74 24.72
N LYS A 299 13.73 -8.22 23.49
CA LYS A 299 14.66 -8.11 22.35
C LYS A 299 14.78 -6.71 21.72
N LYS A 300 14.18 -5.68 22.32
CA LYS A 300 14.25 -4.31 21.83
C LYS A 300 14.49 -3.38 23.00
N PHE A 301 14.92 -2.17 22.71
CA PHE A 301 15.17 -1.14 23.70
C PHE A 301 14.28 0.06 23.45
N ILE A 302 13.76 0.66 24.51
CA ILE A 302 13.28 2.04 24.48
C ILE A 302 14.50 2.93 24.76
N LEU A 303 14.75 3.89 23.88
CA LEU A 303 15.90 4.80 23.96
C LEU A 303 15.46 6.16 24.51
N PHE A 304 16.36 6.86 25.21
CA PHE A 304 16.15 8.26 25.60
C PHE A 304 16.03 9.17 24.37
N ASP A 305 15.29 10.27 24.46
CA ASP A 305 15.09 11.16 23.29
C ASP A 305 16.38 11.83 22.81
N ASP A 306 17.34 11.98 23.72
CA ASP A 306 18.63 12.64 23.54
C ASP A 306 19.80 11.64 23.43
N PHE A 307 19.52 10.37 23.13
CA PHE A 307 20.53 9.32 23.02
C PHE A 307 21.66 9.68 22.05
N GLY A 308 22.87 9.17 22.28
CA GLY A 308 24.01 9.41 21.40
C GLY A 308 24.01 8.54 20.14
N CYS A 309 24.20 9.14 18.96
CA CYS A 309 24.45 8.39 17.72
C CYS A 309 25.95 8.24 17.48
N TRP A 310 26.38 6.99 17.32
CA TRP A 310 27.77 6.63 17.08
C TRP A 310 27.95 5.87 15.76
N MET A 311 29.11 6.06 15.12
CA MET A 311 29.51 5.34 13.92
C MET A 311 31.01 5.03 13.96
N GLY A 312 31.37 3.75 13.94
CA GLY A 312 32.76 3.33 13.75
C GLY A 312 33.71 3.72 14.90
N GLY A 313 33.20 3.96 16.10
CA GLY A 313 34.00 4.48 17.22
C GLY A 313 33.66 5.91 17.61
N GLU A 314 33.11 6.69 16.69
CA GLU A 314 33.02 8.14 16.82
C GLU A 314 31.60 8.62 17.12
N TYR A 315 31.49 9.61 17.99
CA TYR A 315 30.23 10.29 18.29
C TYR A 315 29.87 11.24 17.15
N ILE A 316 28.71 11.04 16.55
CA ILE A 316 28.24 11.82 15.39
C ILE A 316 27.24 12.90 15.82
N GLY A 317 26.62 12.77 17.00
CA GLY A 317 25.65 13.71 17.55
C GLY A 317 24.35 13.05 17.99
N GLN A 318 23.34 13.87 18.25
CA GLN A 318 22.02 13.41 18.69
C GLN A 318 21.04 13.23 17.53
N PRO A 319 20.07 12.33 17.68
CA PRO A 319 19.11 12.00 16.64
C PRO A 319 18.03 13.08 16.44
N SER A 320 17.94 14.08 17.32
CA SER A 320 17.10 15.28 17.15
C SER A 320 17.52 16.09 15.92
N SER A 321 18.81 16.04 15.54
CA SER A 321 19.31 16.68 14.33
C SER A 321 19.08 15.79 13.09
N ARG A 322 18.42 16.36 12.08
CA ARG A 322 18.20 15.69 10.80
C ARG A 322 19.52 15.42 10.05
N GLU A 323 20.51 16.27 10.22
CA GLU A 323 21.82 16.15 9.58
C GLU A 323 22.59 14.94 10.13
N VAL A 324 22.53 14.73 11.46
CA VAL A 324 23.11 13.54 12.11
C VAL A 324 22.47 12.29 11.54
N ILE A 325 21.14 12.24 11.52
CA ILE A 325 20.42 11.11 10.94
C ILE A 325 20.83 10.92 9.48
N ALA A 326 20.92 11.96 8.65
CA ALA A 326 21.24 11.82 7.23
C ALA A 326 22.57 11.10 6.96
N ARG A 327 23.57 11.23 7.85
CA ARG A 327 24.87 10.56 7.74
C ARG A 327 24.81 9.07 8.08
N LEU A 328 23.85 8.64 8.89
CA LEU A 328 23.74 7.26 9.37
C LEU A 328 23.24 6.28 8.28
N PRO A 329 23.74 5.04 8.22
CA PRO A 329 23.27 4.02 7.28
C PRO A 329 21.76 3.78 7.36
N LYS A 330 21.12 3.60 6.19
CA LYS A 330 19.66 3.45 6.06
C LYS A 330 19.26 2.03 5.69
N VAL A 331 18.20 1.54 6.32
CA VAL A 331 17.58 0.25 6.01
C VAL A 331 16.14 0.50 5.56
N THR A 332 15.84 0.20 4.30
CA THR A 332 14.57 0.49 3.61
C THR A 332 13.47 -0.50 3.91
#